data_AF-A0A4Y2GR67-F1
#
_entry.id   AF-A0A4Y2GR67-F1
#
_cell.length_a   1.000
_cell.length_b   1.000
_cell.length_c   1.000
_cell.angle_alpha   90.00
_cell.angle_beta   90.00
_cell.angle_gamma   90.00
#
_symmetry.space_group_name_H-M   'P 1'
#
loop_
_entity.id
_entity.type
_entity.pdbx_description
1 polymer ?
#
loop_
_entity_poly.entity_id
_entity_poly.type
_entity_poly.pdbx_seq_one_letter_code
_entity_poly.pdbx_strand_id
1 'polypeptide(L)'
;MQGANLLMWLQKNYAPKYPITIHGDSKILPDIVGIEIVDRLPVIVSGDGEEKLLGVPKLLPGTAKSAAEAIFKILEQWDLINQVIAMSFDTTSVKTGRLNETCTLLEDKIGRDLLWMACRHYTLELILAKVFTLCFGHFCSPEIPLFKRFKKVCHGIVRNNFKYWKSHLNHFLSKNQHLAVCLIF
;
A
#
# COMPACT_ATOMS: atom_id res chain seq x y z
N MET A 1 6.48 20.23 24.34
CA MET A 1 5.96 20.79 23.08
C MET A 1 4.70 20.05 22.71
N GLN A 2 3.55 20.75 22.67
CA GLN A 2 2.25 20.16 22.32
C GLN A 2 2.30 19.60 20.88
N GLY A 3 1.67 18.45 20.62
CA GLY A 3 1.78 17.71 19.35
C GLY A 3 1.42 18.50 18.09
N ALA A 4 0.57 19.53 18.19
CA ALA A 4 0.25 20.43 17.09
C ALA A 4 1.48 21.21 16.56
N ASN A 5 2.36 21.65 17.45
CA ASN A 5 3.57 22.38 17.06
C ASN A 5 4.58 21.48 16.34
N LEU A 6 4.61 20.18 16.65
CA LEU A 6 5.48 19.21 15.98
C LEU A 6 5.00 18.94 14.55
N LEU A 7 3.69 18.76 14.33
CA LEU A 7 3.15 18.53 12.98
C LEU A 7 3.38 19.72 12.06
N MET A 8 3.09 20.94 12.54
CA MET A 8 3.37 22.16 11.78
C MET A 8 4.85 22.30 11.44
N TRP A 9 5.73 21.95 12.39
CA TRP A 9 7.17 21.95 12.15
C TRP A 9 7.58 20.90 11.11
N LEU A 10 7.06 19.66 11.20
CA LEU A 10 7.37 18.59 10.25
C LEU A 10 6.91 18.92 8.83
N GLN A 11 5.77 19.58 8.67
CA GLN A 11 5.26 20.06 7.39
C GLN A 11 6.18 21.13 6.81
N LYS A 12 6.47 22.17 7.59
CA LYS A 12 7.29 23.30 7.14
C LYS A 12 8.72 22.90 6.74
N ASN A 13 9.27 21.86 7.38
CA ASN A 13 10.65 21.42 7.13
C ASN A 13 10.76 20.27 6.14
N TYR A 14 9.65 19.78 5.58
CA TYR A 14 9.70 18.74 4.55
C TYR A 14 9.68 19.35 3.15
N ALA A 15 10.87 19.49 2.57
CA ALA A 15 11.05 19.99 1.21
C ALA A 15 11.89 18.98 0.41
N PRO A 16 11.25 17.98 -0.24
CA PRO A 16 11.95 17.07 -1.14
C PRO A 16 12.72 17.82 -2.23
N LYS A 17 13.99 17.47 -2.42
CA LYS A 17 14.83 18.05 -3.47
C LYS A 17 14.53 17.44 -4.85
N TYR A 18 14.06 16.19 -4.85
CA TYR A 18 13.81 15.41 -6.05
C TYR A 18 12.32 15.08 -6.18
N PRO A 19 11.85 14.79 -7.39
CA PRO A 19 10.48 14.34 -7.61
C PRO A 19 10.11 13.13 -6.74
N ILE A 20 8.87 13.12 -6.27
CA ILE A 20 8.37 12.09 -5.35
C ILE A 20 7.26 11.26 -5.99
N THR A 21 7.15 10.03 -5.52
CA THR A 21 6.08 9.08 -5.84
C THR A 21 5.14 8.97 -4.65
N ILE A 22 3.83 9.06 -4.88
CA ILE A 22 2.83 8.77 -3.84
C ILE A 22 2.58 7.26 -3.79
N HIS A 23 2.42 6.72 -2.59
CA HIS A 23 1.99 5.34 -2.33
C HIS A 23 0.75 5.38 -1.44
N GLY A 24 -0.27 4.63 -1.82
CA GLY A 24 -1.49 4.50 -1.04
C GLY A 24 -2.10 3.11 -1.18
N ASP A 25 -2.37 2.46 -0.04
CA ASP A 25 -3.18 1.25 0.05
C ASP A 25 -4.18 1.39 1.21
N SER A 26 -5.47 1.37 0.88
CA SER A 26 -6.52 1.57 1.87
C SER A 26 -6.79 0.28 2.64
N LYS A 27 -6.90 0.39 3.97
CA LYS A 27 -7.10 -0.74 4.87
C LYS A 27 -8.28 -0.51 5.78
N ILE A 28 -9.15 -1.52 5.83
CA ILE A 28 -10.30 -1.58 6.72
C ILE A 28 -9.80 -1.87 8.14
N LEU A 29 -9.95 -0.91 9.05
CA LEU A 29 -9.48 -0.96 10.43
C LEU A 29 -10.56 -0.44 11.39
N PRO A 30 -10.55 -0.86 12.67
CA PRO A 30 -11.35 -0.20 13.69
C PRO A 30 -11.03 1.30 13.78
N ASP A 31 -12.04 2.11 14.07
CA ASP A 31 -11.82 3.52 14.35
C ASP A 31 -10.97 3.68 15.62
N ILE A 32 -10.23 4.78 15.71
CA ILE A 32 -9.41 5.11 16.89
C ILE A 32 -10.34 5.37 18.09
N VAL A 33 -11.55 5.87 17.81
CA VAL A 33 -12.58 6.16 18.80
C VAL A 33 -13.82 5.34 18.44
N GLY A 34 -14.02 4.22 19.14
CA GLY A 34 -15.24 3.41 19.02
C GLY A 34 -15.03 2.03 18.37
N ILE A 35 -16.16 1.38 18.06
CA ILE A 35 -16.24 0.03 17.49
C ILE A 35 -16.48 0.02 15.97
N GLU A 36 -16.61 1.20 15.36
CA GLU A 36 -16.86 1.32 13.93
C GLU A 36 -15.67 0.82 13.13
N ILE A 37 -15.97 0.18 11.99
CA ILE A 37 -14.95 -0.26 11.05
C ILE A 37 -14.90 0.76 9.92
N VAL A 38 -13.73 1.34 9.70
CA VAL A 38 -13.51 2.46 8.79
C VAL A 38 -12.40 2.12 7.79
N ASP A 39 -12.47 2.70 6.59
CA ASP A 39 -11.38 2.59 5.64
C ASP A 39 -10.32 3.66 5.99
N ARG A 40 -9.05 3.25 6.11
CA ARG A 40 -7.94 4.15 6.41
C ARG A 40 -6.93 4.07 5.29
N LEU A 41 -6.60 5.22 4.72
CA LEU A 41 -5.65 5.31 3.62
C LEU A 41 -4.34 5.95 4.12
N PRO A 42 -3.28 5.20 4.44
CA PRO A 42 -1.95 5.77 4.56
C PRO A 42 -1.56 6.45 3.24
N VAL A 43 -1.20 7.72 3.32
CA VAL A 43 -0.61 8.49 2.21
C VAL A 43 0.87 8.63 2.51
N ILE A 44 1.68 7.89 1.76
CA ILE A 44 3.14 7.87 1.89
C ILE A 44 3.71 8.49 0.63
N VAL A 45 4.80 9.24 0.76
CA VAL A 45 5.60 9.67 -0.39
C VAL A 45 7.00 9.11 -0.29
N SER A 46 7.60 8.81 -1.44
CA SER A 46 9.00 8.38 -1.49
C SER A 46 9.74 9.05 -2.64
N GLY A 47 11.02 9.34 -2.44
CA GLY A 47 11.94 9.86 -3.45
C GLY A 47 13.35 9.87 -2.90
N ASP A 48 14.36 9.71 -3.76
CA ASP A 48 15.78 9.78 -3.37
C ASP A 48 16.18 8.84 -2.21
N GLY A 49 15.60 7.65 -2.16
CA GLY A 49 15.87 6.67 -1.10
C GLY A 49 15.19 6.95 0.25
N GLU A 50 14.39 8.01 0.35
CA GLU A 50 13.61 8.35 1.54
C GLU A 50 12.12 8.00 1.37
N GLU A 51 11.46 7.71 2.49
CA GLU A 51 10.02 7.51 2.58
C GLU A 51 9.43 8.32 3.73
N LYS A 52 8.24 8.91 3.53
CA LYS A 52 7.57 9.71 4.56
C LYS A 52 6.07 9.48 4.56
N LEU A 53 5.54 9.18 5.74
CA LEU A 53 4.09 9.15 5.97
C LEU A 53 3.58 10.59 6.15
N LEU A 54 2.70 11.02 5.25
CA LEU A 54 2.10 12.36 5.29
C LEU A 54 0.81 12.40 6.11
N GLY A 55 0.08 11.27 6.14
CA GLY A 55 -1.16 11.16 6.91
C GLY A 55 -1.84 9.81 6.72
N VAL A 56 -2.86 9.56 7.54
CA VAL A 56 -3.72 8.36 7.48
C VAL A 56 -5.20 8.77 7.56
N PRO A 57 -5.73 9.46 6.52
CA PRO A 57 -7.12 9.90 6.49
C PRO A 57 -8.10 8.74 6.67
N LYS A 58 -9.13 8.99 7.48
CA LYS A 58 -10.34 8.16 7.55
C LYS A 58 -11.15 8.43 6.29
N LEU A 59 -11.45 7.39 5.53
CA LEU A 59 -12.27 7.43 4.34
C LEU A 59 -13.65 6.85 4.64
N LEU A 60 -14.67 7.37 3.96
CA LEU A 60 -15.91 6.65 3.80
C LEU A 60 -15.64 5.42 2.92
N PRO A 61 -16.15 4.23 3.27
CA PRO A 61 -15.86 3.02 2.50
C PRO A 61 -16.25 3.17 1.03
N GLY A 62 -15.41 2.65 0.13
CA GLY A 62 -15.88 2.22 -1.19
C GLY A 62 -15.73 3.18 -2.37
N THR A 63 -15.40 4.47 -2.21
CA THR A 63 -15.34 5.40 -3.37
C THR A 63 -13.92 5.76 -3.80
N ALA A 64 -13.68 5.82 -5.12
CA ALA A 64 -12.42 6.31 -5.70
C ALA A 64 -12.20 7.82 -5.43
N LYS A 65 -13.29 8.57 -5.50
CA LYS A 65 -13.34 10.02 -5.27
C LYS A 65 -12.88 10.43 -3.87
N SER A 66 -13.32 9.72 -2.83
CA SER A 66 -12.91 10.05 -1.45
C SER A 66 -11.42 9.85 -1.23
N ALA A 67 -10.83 8.80 -1.83
CA ALA A 67 -9.39 8.57 -1.80
C ALA A 67 -8.63 9.68 -2.53
N ALA A 68 -9.02 10.00 -3.78
CA ALA A 68 -8.37 11.06 -4.55
C ALA A 68 -8.44 12.43 -3.84
N GLU A 69 -9.60 12.79 -3.28
CA GLU A 69 -9.76 14.02 -2.51
C GLU A 69 -8.91 14.05 -1.24
N ALA A 70 -8.82 12.93 -0.51
CA ALA A 70 -8.03 12.86 0.70
C ALA A 70 -6.52 12.98 0.41
N ILE A 71 -6.05 12.32 -0.65
CA ILE A 71 -4.66 12.41 -1.10
C ILE A 71 -4.35 13.85 -1.51
N PHE A 72 -5.19 14.45 -2.37
CA PHE A 72 -4.99 15.82 -2.83
C PHE A 72 -4.90 16.83 -1.68
N LYS A 73 -5.83 16.77 -0.71
CA LYS A 73 -5.81 17.65 0.46
C LYS A 73 -4.53 17.51 1.29
N ILE A 74 -4.01 16.28 1.42
CA ILE A 74 -2.75 16.06 2.11
C ILE A 74 -1.59 16.65 1.30
N LEU A 75 -1.56 16.49 -0.01
CA LEU A 75 -0.52 17.11 -0.84
C LEU A 75 -0.56 18.64 -0.79
N GLU A 76 -1.75 19.25 -0.77
CA GLU A 76 -1.91 20.69 -0.55
C GLU A 76 -1.39 21.13 0.82
N GLN A 77 -1.77 20.42 1.88
CA GLN A 77 -1.36 20.72 3.26
C GLN A 77 0.16 20.65 3.45
N TRP A 78 0.84 19.80 2.68
CA TRP A 78 2.28 19.64 2.73
C TRP A 78 3.03 20.43 1.64
N ASP A 79 2.31 21.17 0.79
CA ASP A 79 2.87 21.92 -0.36
C ASP A 79 3.71 21.05 -1.33
N LEU A 80 3.20 19.85 -1.63
CA LEU A 80 3.92 18.84 -2.43
C LEU A 80 3.36 18.61 -3.84
N ILE A 81 2.25 19.27 -4.22
CA ILE A 81 1.57 19.05 -5.50
C ILE A 81 2.54 19.09 -6.68
N ASN A 82 3.39 20.12 -6.73
CA ASN A 82 4.33 20.34 -7.83
C ASN A 82 5.47 19.32 -7.87
N GLN A 83 5.73 18.60 -6.78
CA GLN A 83 6.84 17.66 -6.65
C GLN A 83 6.45 16.21 -6.98
N VAL A 84 5.16 15.89 -6.96
CA VAL A 84 4.64 14.55 -7.26
C VAL A 84 4.65 14.29 -8.75
N ILE A 85 5.42 13.31 -9.21
CA ILE A 85 5.44 12.92 -10.65
C ILE A 85 4.82 11.56 -10.92
N ALA A 86 4.61 10.77 -9.87
CA ALA A 86 4.22 9.39 -10.00
C ALA A 86 3.35 8.93 -8.84
N MET A 87 2.61 7.87 -9.09
CA MET A 87 1.74 7.26 -8.10
C MET A 87 1.76 5.75 -8.20
N SER A 88 2.00 5.10 -7.08
CA SER A 88 2.08 3.66 -6.93
C SER A 88 0.84 3.14 -6.20
N PHE A 89 0.17 2.16 -6.80
CA PHE A 89 -1.03 1.54 -6.25
C PHE A 89 -1.02 0.02 -6.33
N ASP A 90 -1.72 -0.63 -5.39
CA ASP A 90 -1.90 -2.08 -5.38
C ASP A 90 -2.93 -2.52 -6.43
N THR A 91 -2.46 -3.04 -7.57
CA THR A 91 -3.29 -3.67 -8.60
C THR A 91 -3.80 -5.04 -8.16
N THR A 92 -4.72 -5.11 -7.21
CA THR A 92 -5.53 -6.33 -7.03
C THR A 92 -6.61 -6.39 -8.11
N SER A 93 -6.83 -7.57 -8.69
CA SER A 93 -7.77 -7.81 -9.81
C SER A 93 -9.21 -7.33 -9.54
N VAL A 94 -9.58 -7.14 -8.28
CA VAL A 94 -10.91 -6.68 -7.85
C VAL A 94 -11.02 -5.14 -7.77
N LYS A 95 -9.89 -4.42 -7.83
CA LYS A 95 -9.84 -2.95 -7.64
C LYS A 95 -9.40 -2.17 -8.89
N THR A 96 -9.07 -2.82 -10.01
CA THR A 96 -8.51 -2.17 -11.21
C THR A 96 -9.35 -0.97 -11.69
N GLY A 97 -10.68 -1.10 -11.73
CA GLY A 97 -11.55 0.01 -12.13
C GLY A 97 -11.52 1.20 -11.17
N ARG A 98 -11.52 0.92 -9.85
CA ARG A 98 -11.52 1.96 -8.81
C ARG A 98 -10.16 2.64 -8.67
N LEU A 99 -9.07 1.92 -8.92
CA LEU A 99 -7.72 2.48 -8.92
C LEU A 99 -7.53 3.43 -10.09
N ASN A 100 -7.90 3.00 -11.29
CA ASN A 100 -7.87 3.87 -12.47
C ASN A 100 -8.71 5.13 -12.21
N GLU A 101 -9.90 4.98 -11.64
CA GLU A 101 -10.74 6.12 -11.27
C GLU A 101 -10.09 7.04 -10.22
N THR A 102 -9.43 6.50 -9.17
CA THR A 102 -8.71 7.33 -8.20
C THR A 102 -7.52 8.06 -8.83
N CYS A 103 -6.76 7.41 -9.71
CA CYS A 103 -5.63 8.02 -10.40
C CYS A 103 -6.09 9.17 -11.29
N THR A 104 -7.06 8.90 -12.17
CA THR A 104 -7.62 9.90 -13.09
C THR A 104 -8.19 11.09 -12.33
N LEU A 105 -8.98 10.84 -11.27
CA LEU A 105 -9.54 11.92 -10.45
C LEU A 105 -8.46 12.74 -9.72
N LEU A 106 -7.31 12.15 -9.39
CA LEU A 106 -6.21 12.88 -8.79
C LEU A 106 -5.46 13.71 -9.83
N GLU A 107 -5.20 13.17 -11.01
CA GLU A 107 -4.60 13.91 -12.14
C GLU A 107 -5.44 15.12 -12.52
N ASP A 108 -6.76 14.95 -12.63
CA ASP A 108 -7.71 16.05 -12.88
C ASP A 108 -7.60 17.16 -11.84
N LYS A 109 -7.39 16.79 -10.56
CA LYS A 109 -7.23 17.76 -9.46
C LYS A 109 -5.88 18.46 -9.47
N ILE A 110 -4.82 17.74 -9.81
CA ILE A 110 -3.47 18.29 -9.90
C ILE A 110 -3.32 19.14 -11.17
N GLY A 111 -4.10 18.84 -12.21
CA GLY A 111 -4.03 19.49 -13.52
C GLY A 111 -2.85 19.02 -14.38
N ARG A 112 -2.34 17.80 -14.13
CA ARG A 112 -1.29 17.17 -14.94
C ARG A 112 -1.29 15.66 -14.79
N ASP A 113 -0.73 14.99 -15.80
CA ASP A 113 -0.57 13.54 -15.81
C ASP A 113 0.50 13.10 -14.80
N LEU A 114 0.25 11.96 -14.15
CA LEU A 114 1.18 11.29 -13.26
C LEU A 114 1.60 9.95 -13.86
N LEU A 115 2.84 9.53 -13.59
CA LEU A 115 3.26 8.18 -13.93
C LEU A 115 2.58 7.16 -13.00
N TRP A 116 1.70 6.31 -13.54
CA TRP A 116 1.07 5.24 -12.78
C TRP A 116 2.00 4.04 -12.68
N MET A 117 2.29 3.61 -11.46
CA MET A 117 3.12 2.46 -11.18
C MET A 117 2.31 1.39 -10.46
N ALA A 118 2.39 0.16 -10.95
CA ALA A 118 1.93 -0.98 -10.16
C ALA A 118 2.84 -1.12 -8.94
N CYS A 119 2.25 -1.39 -7.78
CA CYS A 119 3.02 -1.58 -6.55
C CYS A 119 4.09 -2.66 -6.74
N ARG A 120 5.29 -2.41 -6.19
CA ARG A 120 6.41 -3.36 -6.23
C ARG A 120 6.02 -4.71 -5.63
N HIS A 121 5.20 -4.73 -4.59
CA HIS A 121 4.69 -5.98 -4.00
C HIS A 121 3.93 -6.79 -5.04
N TYR A 122 2.95 -6.19 -5.72
CA TYR A 122 2.19 -6.88 -6.74
C TYR A 122 3.05 -7.35 -7.93
N THR A 123 3.99 -6.52 -8.39
CA THR A 123 4.89 -6.90 -9.49
C THR A 123 5.75 -8.11 -9.10
N LEU A 124 6.31 -8.10 -7.88
CA LEU A 124 7.07 -9.22 -7.36
C LEU A 124 6.18 -10.45 -7.19
N GLU A 125 4.99 -10.32 -6.60
CA GLU A 125 4.00 -11.41 -6.47
C GLU A 125 3.68 -12.05 -7.83
N LEU A 126 3.49 -11.26 -8.89
CA LEU A 126 3.25 -11.78 -10.24
C LEU A 126 4.43 -12.56 -10.80
N ILE A 127 5.64 -11.98 -10.75
CA ILE A 127 6.86 -12.65 -11.24
C ILE A 127 7.06 -13.96 -10.49
N LEU A 128 6.92 -13.89 -9.17
CA LEU A 128 7.09 -15.01 -8.27
C LEU A 128 6.03 -16.10 -8.47
N ALA A 129 4.77 -15.73 -8.65
CA ALA A 129 3.69 -16.66 -9.00
C ALA A 129 3.94 -17.37 -10.34
N LYS A 130 4.46 -16.64 -11.35
CA LYS A 130 4.81 -17.21 -12.66
C LYS A 130 6.00 -18.15 -12.57
N VAL A 131 7.08 -17.75 -11.89
CA VAL A 131 8.25 -18.61 -11.64
C VAL A 131 7.83 -19.86 -10.88
N PHE A 132 6.99 -19.71 -9.86
CA PHE A 132 6.46 -20.83 -9.11
C PHE A 132 5.67 -21.80 -10.00
N THR A 133 4.73 -21.28 -10.78
CA THR A 133 3.92 -22.09 -11.72
C THR A 133 4.79 -22.78 -12.77
N LEU A 134 5.85 -22.13 -13.25
CA LEU A 134 6.80 -22.71 -14.20
C LEU A 134 7.60 -23.86 -13.57
N CYS A 135 8.11 -23.67 -12.35
CA CYS A 135 8.95 -24.67 -11.68
C CYS A 135 8.16 -25.87 -11.15
N PHE A 136 6.89 -25.69 -10.76
CA PHE A 136 6.14 -26.70 -10.02
C PHE A 136 4.80 -27.09 -10.69
N GLY A 137 4.37 -26.39 -11.73
CA GLY A 137 3.09 -26.62 -12.42
C GLY A 137 1.92 -25.79 -11.86
N HIS A 138 0.75 -25.90 -12.50
CA HIS A 138 -0.48 -25.27 -12.00
C HIS A 138 -1.04 -26.03 -10.81
N PHE A 139 -1.32 -25.33 -9.71
CA PHE A 139 -2.01 -25.91 -8.55
C PHE A 139 -3.31 -25.15 -8.28
N CYS A 140 -4.41 -25.89 -8.22
CA CYS A 140 -5.73 -25.33 -7.89
C CYS A 140 -6.14 -25.54 -6.42
N SER A 141 -5.24 -26.00 -5.54
CA SER A 141 -5.62 -26.43 -4.19
C SER A 141 -4.72 -25.89 -3.06
N PRO A 142 -5.30 -25.51 -1.90
CA PRO A 142 -4.55 -25.15 -0.67
C PRO A 142 -3.74 -26.29 -0.04
N GLU A 143 -3.84 -27.50 -0.57
CA GLU A 143 -3.24 -28.70 0.01
C GLU A 143 -1.83 -29.04 -0.50
N ILE A 144 -1.14 -28.11 -1.15
CA ILE A 144 0.20 -28.34 -1.68
C ILE A 144 1.14 -28.74 -0.52
N PRO A 145 1.83 -29.89 -0.60
CA PRO A 145 2.77 -30.34 0.42
C PRO A 145 3.86 -29.29 0.74
N LEU A 146 4.23 -28.49 -0.25
CA LEU A 146 5.16 -27.37 -0.11
C LEU A 146 4.61 -26.29 0.83
N PHE A 147 3.34 -25.93 0.72
CA PHE A 147 2.72 -24.97 1.63
C PHE A 147 2.57 -25.53 3.05
N LYS A 148 2.19 -26.80 3.20
CA LYS A 148 2.17 -27.49 4.50
C LYS A 148 3.56 -27.53 5.16
N ARG A 149 4.64 -27.73 4.37
CA ARG A 149 6.03 -27.66 4.84
C ARG A 149 6.43 -26.23 5.20
N PHE A 150 6.14 -25.25 4.35
CA PHE A 150 6.43 -23.84 4.63
C PHE A 150 5.77 -23.39 5.94
N LYS A 151 4.49 -23.70 6.16
CA LYS A 151 3.77 -23.37 7.39
C LYS A 151 4.45 -23.93 8.65
N LYS A 152 5.01 -25.15 8.58
CA LYS A 152 5.76 -25.77 9.69
C LYS A 152 7.09 -25.06 9.96
N VAL A 153 7.77 -24.58 8.92
CA VAL A 153 9.12 -23.98 9.01
C VAL A 153 9.07 -22.45 9.22
N CYS A 154 7.96 -21.80 8.87
CA CYS A 154 7.75 -20.35 8.92
C CYS A 154 8.05 -19.73 10.30
N HIS A 155 7.77 -20.47 11.38
CA HIS A 155 8.07 -20.04 12.74
C HIS A 155 9.57 -19.93 13.05
N GLY A 156 10.43 -20.68 12.34
CA GLY A 156 11.88 -20.71 12.52
C GLY A 156 12.68 -19.80 11.59
N ILE A 157 12.02 -19.10 10.65
CA ILE A 157 12.70 -18.14 9.77
C ILE A 157 13.15 -16.94 10.61
N VAL A 158 14.46 -16.68 10.64
CA VAL A 158 15.05 -15.54 11.35
C VAL A 158 14.57 -14.23 10.72
N ARG A 159 13.60 -13.59 11.38
CA ARG A 159 12.88 -12.41 10.87
C ARG A 159 13.71 -11.13 10.87
N ASN A 160 14.94 -11.18 11.39
CA ASN A 160 15.82 -10.01 11.52
C ASN A 160 16.38 -9.54 10.17
N ASN A 161 16.39 -10.39 9.14
CA ASN A 161 16.85 -10.03 7.80
C ASN A 161 15.76 -9.38 6.93
N PHE A 162 14.50 -9.39 7.38
CA PHE A 162 13.36 -8.84 6.64
C PHE A 162 12.84 -7.59 7.33
N LYS A 163 13.48 -6.44 7.07
CA LYS A 163 13.15 -5.15 7.71
C LYS A 163 11.68 -4.73 7.54
N TYR A 164 11.03 -5.11 6.43
CA TYR A 164 9.70 -4.62 6.04
C TYR A 164 8.52 -5.59 6.30
N TRP A 165 8.77 -6.88 6.57
CA TRP A 165 7.71 -7.92 6.50
C TRP A 165 7.10 -8.33 7.85
N LYS A 166 7.59 -7.77 8.95
CA LYS A 166 7.33 -8.26 10.31
C LYS A 166 5.87 -8.08 10.78
N SER A 167 5.15 -7.06 10.28
CA SER A 167 3.77 -6.73 10.68
C SER A 167 2.68 -7.35 9.78
N HIS A 168 3.00 -7.67 8.52
CA HIS A 168 2.03 -8.22 7.56
C HIS A 168 1.85 -9.74 7.70
N LEU A 169 2.86 -10.45 8.22
CA LEU A 169 2.87 -11.92 8.28
C LEU A 169 1.75 -12.50 9.17
N ASN A 170 1.45 -11.89 10.31
CA ASN A 170 0.46 -12.41 11.26
C ASN A 170 -0.99 -12.18 10.80
N HIS A 171 -1.26 -11.06 10.10
CA HIS A 171 -2.57 -10.75 9.52
C HIS A 171 -2.89 -11.65 8.31
N PHE A 172 -1.84 -11.99 7.56
CA PHE A 172 -1.92 -12.85 6.38
C PHE A 172 -2.24 -14.32 6.74
N LEU A 173 -1.71 -14.83 7.85
CA LEU A 173 -2.00 -16.19 8.33
C LEU A 173 -3.43 -16.37 8.88
N SER A 174 -4.12 -15.30 9.26
CA SER A 174 -5.45 -15.39 9.90
C SER A 174 -6.64 -15.19 8.97
N LYS A 175 -6.47 -14.61 7.77
CA LYS A 175 -7.61 -14.19 6.93
C LYS A 175 -7.86 -14.96 5.63
N ASN A 176 -6.97 -15.82 5.14
CA ASN A 176 -7.09 -16.31 3.76
C ASN A 176 -7.06 -17.84 3.63
N GLN A 177 -8.24 -18.47 3.69
CA GLN A 177 -8.42 -19.89 3.32
C GLN A 177 -8.58 -20.10 1.80
N HIS A 178 -8.89 -19.04 1.02
CA HIS A 178 -9.13 -19.13 -0.42
C HIS A 178 -7.98 -18.62 -1.32
N LEU A 179 -6.92 -18.04 -0.75
CA LEU A 179 -5.76 -17.52 -1.50
C LEU A 179 -4.48 -18.30 -1.19
N ALA A 180 -4.58 -19.63 -1.15
CA ALA A 180 -3.40 -20.48 -0.99
C ALA A 180 -2.47 -20.50 -2.23
N VAL A 181 -2.83 -19.78 -3.29
CA VAL A 181 -2.00 -19.60 -4.49
C VAL A 181 -1.03 -18.41 -4.34
N CYS A 182 -1.26 -17.50 -3.40
CA CYS A 182 -0.31 -16.43 -3.04
C CYS A 182 0.76 -16.88 -2.04
N LEU A 183 0.87 -18.19 -1.78
CA LEU A 183 1.51 -18.71 -0.58
C LEU A 183 2.84 -19.42 -0.80
N ILE A 184 3.43 -19.14 -1.95
CA ILE A 184 4.86 -19.23 -2.10
C ILE A 184 5.18 -17.85 -2.64
N PHE A 185 5.80 -17.04 -1.78
CA PHE A 185 6.15 -15.62 -1.92
C PHE A 185 5.20 -14.62 -1.26
#